data_AF-A0A357XXG1-F1
#
_entry.id   AF-A0A357XXG1-F1
#
_cell.length_a   1.000
_cell.length_b   1.000
_cell.length_c   1.000
_cell.angle_alpha   90.00
_cell.angle_beta   90.00
_cell.angle_gamma   90.00
#
_symmetry.space_group_name_H-M   'P 1'
#
loop_
_entity.id
_entity.type
_entity.pdbx_description
1 polymer ?
#
loop_
_entity_poly.entity_id
_entity_poly.type
_entity_poly.pdbx_seq_one_letter_code
_entity_poly.pdbx_strand_id
1 'polypeptide(L)'
;MDGERRRQLSQNLLGKWLLKLYEDLREPYAKVVYVVLVVALVILCVTLISSNFMQIQQKAQWESYFHSVGAATPEARTQAFQNLAATYTSGDMGARVRMTLAQFQLQEGANLLYTDRDEAMKQLESARTYFFSAEKLTSNSRLKEQIAFGLAATHESLAAVRTDKDDLDVAEKKYKEVFEFWPEGMFAERARQAHETITHSEGKKLYSMLASMKIEKPEPLNINLEKGDTIEGPTEFDPLKKLEE
;
A
#
# COMPACT_ATOMS: atom_id res chain seq x y z
N MET A 1 -5.95 -46.90 52.17
CA MET A 1 -4.84 -47.75 51.68
C MET A 1 -5.04 -48.30 50.25
N ASP A 2 -6.16 -48.05 49.56
CA ASP A 2 -6.37 -48.56 48.18
C ASP A 2 -5.88 -47.64 47.04
N GLY A 3 -5.58 -46.37 47.31
CA GLY A 3 -5.14 -45.41 46.28
C GLY A 3 -3.68 -45.58 45.83
N GLU A 4 -2.80 -45.98 46.74
CA GLU A 4 -1.37 -46.16 46.45
C GLU A 4 -1.11 -47.45 45.65
N ARG A 5 -1.83 -48.54 45.95
CA ARG A 5 -1.78 -49.79 45.16
C ARG A 5 -2.28 -49.60 43.73
N ARG A 6 -3.34 -48.80 43.52
CA ARG A 6 -3.87 -48.51 42.17
C ARG A 6 -2.92 -47.63 41.35
N ARG A 7 -2.20 -46.70 41.97
CA ARG A 7 -1.13 -45.92 41.28
C ARG A 7 0.08 -46.77 40.90
N GLN A 8 0.49 -47.72 41.76
CA GLN A 8 1.57 -48.64 41.43
C GLN A 8 1.19 -49.62 40.32
N LEU A 9 -0.08 -50.03 40.26
CA LEU A 9 -0.62 -50.87 39.18
C LEU A 9 -0.77 -50.09 37.86
N SER A 10 -1.19 -48.82 37.89
CA SER A 10 -1.30 -47.99 36.68
C SER A 10 0.07 -47.61 36.10
N GLN A 11 1.06 -47.31 36.94
CA GLN A 11 2.46 -47.11 36.51
C GLN A 11 3.05 -48.40 35.93
N ASN A 12 2.71 -49.56 36.48
CA ASN A 12 3.12 -50.85 35.93
C ASN A 12 2.41 -51.20 34.61
N LEU A 13 1.15 -50.80 34.42
CA LEU A 13 0.42 -51.06 33.18
C LEU A 13 0.95 -50.21 32.03
N LEU A 14 1.24 -48.92 32.26
CA LEU A 14 1.89 -48.08 31.27
C LEU A 14 3.32 -48.56 30.97
N GLY A 15 4.07 -48.96 32.00
CA GLY A 15 5.42 -49.51 31.84
C GLY A 15 5.43 -50.82 31.06
N LYS A 16 4.50 -51.74 31.34
CA LYS A 16 4.34 -53.00 30.60
C LYS A 16 3.85 -52.78 29.18
N TRP A 17 2.97 -51.80 28.96
CA TRP A 17 2.55 -51.41 27.61
C TRP A 17 3.72 -50.82 26.83
N LEU A 18 4.54 -49.95 27.44
CA LEU A 18 5.73 -49.39 26.82
C LEU A 18 6.78 -50.46 26.51
N LEU A 19 7.00 -51.41 27.43
CA LEU A 19 7.91 -52.54 27.22
C LEU A 19 7.43 -53.45 26.09
N LYS A 20 6.13 -53.73 26.04
CA LYS A 20 5.54 -54.55 24.99
C LYS A 20 5.59 -53.86 23.63
N LEU A 21 5.31 -52.55 23.59
CA LEU A 21 5.48 -51.73 22.39
C LEU A 21 6.95 -51.71 21.94
N TYR A 22 7.88 -51.63 22.89
CA TYR A 22 9.32 -51.65 22.62
C TYR A 22 9.79 -53.00 22.07
N GLU A 23 9.32 -54.12 22.64
CA GLU A 23 9.63 -55.48 22.16
C GLU A 23 9.02 -55.74 20.77
N ASP A 24 7.76 -55.38 20.54
CA ASP A 24 7.05 -55.57 19.26
C ASP A 24 7.66 -54.73 18.11
N LEU A 25 8.23 -53.55 18.41
CA LEU A 25 8.87 -52.68 17.41
C LEU A 25 10.34 -53.07 17.12
N ARG A 26 10.98 -53.86 17.99
CA ARG A 26 12.43 -54.11 17.95
C ARG A 26 12.86 -55.07 16.86
N GLU A 27 12.08 -56.10 16.55
CA GLU A 27 12.63 -57.26 15.83
C GLU A 27 12.74 -57.12 14.30
N PRO A 28 11.82 -56.49 13.55
CA PRO A 28 12.01 -56.29 12.10
C PRO A 28 12.10 -54.83 11.64
N TYR A 29 11.48 -53.89 12.35
CA TYR A 29 11.22 -52.54 11.83
C TYR A 29 11.91 -51.41 12.59
N ALA A 30 12.66 -51.69 13.65
CA ALA A 30 13.31 -50.67 14.49
C ALA A 30 14.17 -49.68 13.70
N LYS A 31 14.91 -50.16 12.68
CA LYS A 31 15.72 -49.29 11.81
C LYS A 31 14.84 -48.42 10.91
N VAL A 32 13.78 -48.96 10.33
CA VAL A 32 12.86 -48.24 9.46
C VAL A 32 12.07 -47.20 10.25
N VAL A 33 11.55 -47.58 11.43
CA VAL A 33 10.84 -46.68 12.34
C VAL A 33 11.77 -45.55 12.78
N TYR A 34 13.03 -45.84 13.13
CA TYR A 34 14.00 -44.80 13.48
C TYR A 34 14.27 -43.84 12.33
N VAL A 35 14.47 -44.34 11.10
CA VAL A 35 14.66 -43.50 9.91
C VAL A 35 13.44 -42.64 9.64
N VAL A 36 12.23 -43.20 9.70
CA VAL A 36 10.97 -42.44 9.50
C VAL A 36 10.81 -41.37 10.58
N LEU A 37 11.13 -41.67 11.83
CA LEU A 37 11.02 -40.73 12.94
C LEU A 37 12.04 -39.60 12.82
N VAL A 38 13.29 -39.92 12.44
CA VAL A 38 14.32 -38.92 12.16
C VAL A 38 13.93 -38.05 10.97
N VAL A 39 13.44 -38.63 9.87
CA VAL A 39 12.98 -37.87 8.69
C VAL A 39 11.79 -36.97 9.05
N ALA A 40 10.80 -37.48 9.79
CA ALA A 40 9.68 -36.68 10.25
C ALA A 40 10.13 -35.53 11.16
N LEU A 41 11.10 -35.77 12.04
CA LEU A 41 11.68 -34.75 12.92
C LEU A 41 12.49 -33.71 12.13
N VAL A 42 13.22 -34.10 11.10
CA VAL A 42 13.92 -33.17 10.18
C VAL A 42 12.90 -32.32 9.42
N ILE A 43 11.84 -32.90 8.86
CA ILE A 43 10.77 -32.14 8.18
C ILE A 43 10.11 -31.16 9.15
N LEU A 44 9.80 -31.61 10.37
CA LEU A 44 9.23 -30.76 11.41
C LEU A 44 10.18 -29.59 11.76
N CYS A 45 11.47 -29.87 11.99
CA CYS A 45 12.46 -28.83 12.27
C CYS A 45 12.58 -27.84 11.11
N VAL A 46 12.62 -28.31 9.86
CA VAL A 46 12.68 -27.44 8.67
C VAL A 46 11.46 -26.53 8.61
N THR A 47 10.24 -27.08 8.79
CA THR A 47 8.99 -26.28 8.74
C THR A 47 8.88 -25.25 9.87
N LEU A 48 9.33 -25.60 11.08
CA LEU A 48 9.32 -24.67 12.22
C LEU A 48 10.37 -23.56 12.07
N ILE A 49 11.55 -23.86 11.53
CA ILE A 49 12.58 -22.85 11.29
C ILE A 49 12.17 -21.94 10.13
N SER A 50 11.63 -22.48 9.04
CA SER A 50 11.22 -21.68 7.87
C SER A 50 10.04 -20.75 8.19
N SER A 51 9.06 -21.22 8.97
CA SER A 51 7.89 -20.40 9.32
C SER A 51 8.25 -19.21 10.20
N ASN A 52 9.15 -19.40 11.17
CA ASN A 52 9.66 -18.31 12.00
C ASN A 52 10.50 -17.31 11.19
N PHE A 53 11.31 -17.78 10.25
CA PHE A 53 12.15 -16.91 9.42
C PHE A 53 11.32 -16.00 8.49
N MET A 54 10.26 -16.54 7.89
CA MET A 54 9.34 -15.74 7.05
C MET A 54 8.62 -14.65 7.85
N GLN A 55 8.17 -14.95 9.07
CA GLN A 55 7.52 -13.96 9.92
C GLN A 55 8.46 -12.85 10.39
N ILE A 56 9.72 -13.18 10.70
CA ILE A 56 10.73 -12.19 11.09
C ILE A 56 11.03 -11.24 9.92
N GLN A 57 11.19 -11.76 8.71
CA GLN A 57 11.42 -10.92 7.54
C GLN A 57 10.22 -10.02 7.23
N GLN A 58 8.99 -10.53 7.32
CA GLN A 58 7.80 -9.70 7.12
C GLN A 58 7.71 -8.58 8.16
N LYS A 59 8.03 -8.86 9.43
CA LYS A 59 8.07 -7.82 10.48
C LYS A 59 9.08 -6.74 10.16
N ALA A 60 10.31 -7.11 9.79
CA ALA A 60 11.36 -6.16 9.42
C ALA A 60 10.99 -5.30 8.20
N GLN A 61 10.29 -5.90 7.22
CA GLN A 61 9.77 -5.19 6.05
C GLN A 61 8.73 -4.14 6.43
N TRP A 62 7.77 -4.51 7.29
CA TRP A 62 6.76 -3.58 7.79
C TRP A 62 7.36 -2.48 8.66
N GLU A 63 8.33 -2.81 9.51
CA GLU A 63 9.05 -1.83 10.33
C GLU A 63 9.76 -0.79 9.45
N SER A 64 10.49 -1.25 8.42
CA SER A 64 11.16 -0.36 7.45
C SER A 64 10.16 0.54 6.70
N TYR A 65 9.02 -0.04 6.30
CA TYR A 65 7.92 0.70 5.67
C TYR A 65 7.38 1.80 6.59
N PHE A 66 6.99 1.46 7.83
CA PHE A 66 6.40 2.42 8.76
C PHE A 66 7.39 3.47 9.24
N HIS A 67 8.67 3.10 9.41
CA HIS A 67 9.74 4.06 9.66
C HIS A 67 9.83 5.11 8.53
N SER A 68 9.70 4.67 7.27
CA SER A 68 9.73 5.57 6.12
C SER A 68 8.48 6.47 6.04
N VAL A 69 7.31 5.97 6.45
CA VAL A 69 6.09 6.79 6.58
C VAL A 69 6.29 7.93 7.59
N GLY A 70 7.01 7.65 8.68
CA GLY A 70 7.28 8.61 9.76
C GLY A 70 8.31 9.70 9.46
N ALA A 71 8.85 9.75 8.23
CA ALA A 71 9.82 10.79 7.84
C ALA A 71 9.23 12.21 7.98
N ALA A 72 10.06 13.12 8.50
CA ALA A 72 9.65 14.45 8.95
C ALA A 72 9.19 15.39 7.81
N THR A 73 9.77 15.26 6.61
CA THR A 73 9.42 16.10 5.46
C THR A 73 8.93 15.24 4.28
N PRO A 74 8.12 15.80 3.36
CA PRO A 74 7.69 15.10 2.15
C PRO A 74 8.84 14.60 1.28
N GLU A 75 9.93 15.36 1.17
CA GLU A 75 11.11 15.02 0.37
C GLU A 75 11.86 13.85 1.00
N ALA A 76 12.10 13.91 2.32
CA ALA A 76 12.73 12.84 3.06
C ALA A 76 11.89 11.54 2.98
N ARG A 77 10.56 11.67 3.04
CA ARG A 77 9.64 10.54 2.89
C ARG A 77 9.74 9.93 1.49
N THR A 78 9.68 10.75 0.45
CA THR A 78 9.80 10.29 -0.94
C THR A 78 11.13 9.58 -1.18
N GLN A 79 12.24 10.15 -0.70
CA GLN A 79 13.56 9.53 -0.82
C GLN A 79 13.65 8.21 -0.06
N ALA A 80 13.11 8.13 1.16
CA ALA A 80 13.07 6.89 1.93
C ALA A 80 12.31 5.78 1.19
N PHE A 81 11.16 6.11 0.60
CA PHE A 81 10.39 5.17 -0.18
C PHE A 81 11.06 4.77 -1.51
N GLN A 82 11.80 5.66 -2.17
CA GLN A 82 12.62 5.31 -3.34
C GLN A 82 13.71 4.30 -2.97
N ASN A 83 14.38 4.47 -1.84
CA ASN A 83 15.36 3.52 -1.32
C ASN A 83 14.72 2.16 -0.99
N LEU A 84 13.52 2.17 -0.40
CA LEU A 84 12.76 0.93 -0.18
C LEU A 84 12.35 0.26 -1.49
N ALA A 85 11.98 1.02 -2.53
CA ALA A 85 11.59 0.47 -3.83
C ALA A 85 12.77 -0.24 -4.53
N ALA A 86 13.99 0.29 -4.35
CA ALA A 86 15.23 -0.34 -4.80
C ALA A 86 15.55 -1.61 -4.00
N THR A 87 15.27 -1.62 -2.69
CA THR A 87 15.47 -2.78 -1.81
C THR A 87 14.48 -3.91 -2.09
N TYR A 88 13.19 -3.58 -2.18
CA TYR A 88 12.11 -4.54 -2.38
C TYR A 88 11.72 -4.58 -3.85
N THR A 89 12.45 -5.38 -4.64
CA THR A 89 12.26 -5.50 -6.09
C THR A 89 11.12 -6.44 -6.50
N SER A 90 10.58 -7.21 -5.57
CA SER A 90 9.52 -8.19 -5.83
C SER A 90 8.57 -8.37 -4.64
N GLY A 91 7.44 -9.06 -4.90
CA GLY A 91 6.44 -9.41 -3.90
C GLY A 91 5.54 -8.25 -3.47
N ASP A 92 4.60 -8.55 -2.57
CA ASP A 92 3.57 -7.61 -2.12
C ASP A 92 4.14 -6.37 -1.43
N MET A 93 5.25 -6.50 -0.70
CA MET A 93 5.90 -5.33 -0.10
C MET A 93 6.51 -4.40 -1.16
N GLY A 94 7.16 -4.97 -2.18
CA GLY A 94 7.69 -4.20 -3.31
C GLY A 94 6.58 -3.48 -4.08
N ALA A 95 5.42 -4.11 -4.23
CA ALA A 95 4.22 -3.49 -4.80
C ALA A 95 3.67 -2.38 -3.89
N ARG A 96 3.53 -2.62 -2.58
CA ARG A 96 3.03 -1.66 -1.59
C ARG A 96 3.88 -0.39 -1.58
N VAL A 97 5.20 -0.52 -1.52
CA VAL A 97 6.15 0.61 -1.53
C VAL A 97 6.01 1.44 -2.80
N ARG A 98 5.93 0.80 -3.97
CA ARG A 98 5.74 1.50 -5.25
C ARG A 98 4.36 2.17 -5.34
N MET A 99 3.31 1.50 -4.89
CA MET A 99 1.98 2.08 -4.80
C MET A 99 1.97 3.34 -3.92
N THR A 100 2.66 3.32 -2.77
CA THR A 100 2.77 4.50 -1.89
C THR A 100 3.57 5.64 -2.53
N LEU A 101 4.68 5.34 -3.22
CA LEU A 101 5.38 6.35 -4.03
C LEU A 101 4.44 6.96 -5.06
N ALA A 102 3.70 6.10 -5.78
CA ALA A 102 2.78 6.56 -6.79
C ALA A 102 1.69 7.47 -6.21
N GLN A 103 1.19 7.18 -5.01
CA GLN A 103 0.22 8.03 -4.30
C GLN A 103 0.78 9.40 -3.94
N PHE A 104 2.04 9.49 -3.48
CA PHE A 104 2.68 10.79 -3.23
C PHE A 104 2.81 11.60 -4.52
N GLN A 105 3.25 10.96 -5.60
CA GLN A 105 3.40 11.64 -6.89
C GLN A 105 2.06 12.03 -7.53
N LEU A 106 1.02 11.20 -7.35
CA LEU A 106 -0.34 11.53 -7.76
C LEU A 106 -0.86 12.74 -6.97
N GLN A 107 -0.69 12.74 -5.66
CA GLN A 107 -1.13 13.84 -4.81
C GLN A 107 -0.41 15.16 -5.19
N GLU A 108 0.90 15.12 -5.35
CA GLU A 108 1.68 16.30 -5.74
C GLU A 108 1.29 16.78 -7.14
N GLY A 109 1.22 15.86 -8.11
CA GLY A 109 0.79 16.18 -9.46
C GLY A 109 -0.61 16.77 -9.51
N ALA A 110 -1.56 16.23 -8.74
CA ALA A 110 -2.92 16.76 -8.64
C ALA A 110 -2.95 18.18 -8.05
N ASN A 111 -2.13 18.49 -7.05
CA ASN A 111 -2.04 19.82 -6.46
C ASN A 111 -1.47 20.86 -7.45
N LEU A 112 -0.57 20.43 -8.32
CA LEU A 112 0.10 21.29 -9.30
C LEU A 112 -0.70 21.50 -10.59
N LEU A 113 -1.80 20.76 -10.80
CA LEU A 113 -2.64 20.82 -12.02
C LEU A 113 -3.01 22.24 -12.44
N TYR A 114 -3.21 23.13 -11.47
CA TYR A 114 -3.72 24.49 -11.68
C TYR A 114 -2.69 25.58 -11.39
N THR A 115 -1.43 25.22 -11.13
CA THR A 115 -0.38 26.18 -10.74
C THR A 115 0.93 25.96 -11.48
N ASP A 116 1.33 24.71 -11.77
CA ASP A 116 2.54 24.37 -12.50
C ASP A 116 2.30 23.08 -13.32
N ARG A 117 1.72 23.23 -14.51
CA ARG A 117 1.28 22.07 -15.32
C ARG A 117 2.44 21.19 -15.81
N ASP A 118 3.58 21.79 -16.08
CA ASP A 118 4.76 21.04 -16.53
C ASP A 118 5.26 20.14 -15.41
N GLU A 119 5.32 20.66 -14.18
CA GLU A 119 5.69 19.86 -13.02
C GLU A 119 4.60 18.86 -12.66
N ALA A 120 3.32 19.25 -12.72
CA ALA A 120 2.18 18.33 -12.55
C ALA A 120 2.30 17.11 -13.47
N MET A 121 2.59 17.35 -14.76
CA MET A 121 2.75 16.28 -15.74
C MET A 121 3.90 15.34 -15.40
N LYS A 122 5.05 15.85 -14.93
CA LYS A 122 6.17 15.01 -14.50
C LYS A 122 5.79 14.12 -13.31
N GLN A 123 5.11 14.68 -12.31
CA GLN A 123 4.71 13.92 -11.12
C GLN A 123 3.64 12.88 -11.47
N LEU A 124 2.65 13.23 -12.29
CA LEU A 124 1.63 12.27 -12.73
C LEU A 124 2.22 11.13 -13.61
N GLU A 125 3.19 11.43 -14.45
CA GLU A 125 3.91 10.41 -15.23
C GLU A 125 4.75 9.47 -14.35
N SER A 126 5.38 10.03 -13.33
CA SER A 126 6.08 9.27 -12.28
C SER A 126 5.11 8.37 -11.52
N ALA A 127 3.95 8.90 -11.10
CA ALA A 127 2.88 8.14 -10.44
C ALA A 127 2.42 6.95 -11.30
N ARG A 128 2.16 7.20 -12.59
CA ARG A 128 1.75 6.16 -13.53
C ARG A 128 2.80 5.04 -13.61
N THR A 129 4.07 5.41 -13.73
CA THR A 129 5.19 4.46 -13.79
C THR A 129 5.26 3.59 -12.54
N TYR A 130 5.15 4.19 -11.35
CA TYR A 130 5.19 3.46 -10.09
C TYR A 130 3.98 2.55 -9.88
N PHE A 131 2.75 3.02 -10.17
CA PHE A 131 1.56 2.17 -10.08
C PHE A 131 1.64 0.99 -11.06
N PHE A 132 2.05 1.22 -12.31
CA PHE A 132 2.21 0.14 -13.29
C PHE A 132 3.27 -0.87 -12.87
N SER A 133 4.37 -0.40 -12.28
CA SER A 133 5.35 -1.29 -11.68
C SER A 133 4.78 -2.05 -10.48
N ALA A 134 3.96 -1.44 -9.63
CA ALA A 134 3.34 -2.10 -8.49
C ALA A 134 2.37 -3.21 -8.93
N GLU A 135 1.56 -2.95 -9.97
CA GLU A 135 0.59 -3.90 -10.53
C GLU A 135 1.24 -5.23 -10.94
N LYS A 136 2.45 -5.15 -11.52
CA LYS A 136 3.23 -6.32 -11.96
C LYS A 136 3.84 -7.15 -10.83
N LEU A 137 4.00 -6.58 -9.64
CA LEU A 137 4.73 -7.23 -8.54
C LEU A 137 3.82 -8.02 -7.57
N THR A 138 2.51 -7.81 -7.62
CA THR A 138 1.58 -8.41 -6.66
C THR A 138 0.53 -9.27 -7.35
N SER A 139 0.23 -10.42 -6.72
CA SER A 139 -0.96 -11.22 -7.02
C SER A 139 -2.08 -10.98 -6.01
N ASN A 140 -1.87 -10.13 -5.01
CA ASN A 140 -2.82 -9.86 -3.95
C ASN A 140 -4.01 -9.06 -4.46
N SER A 141 -5.20 -9.67 -4.40
CA SER A 141 -6.43 -9.09 -4.93
C SER A 141 -6.74 -7.70 -4.36
N ARG A 142 -6.61 -7.51 -3.03
CA ARG A 142 -6.89 -6.21 -2.38
C ARG A 142 -5.88 -5.14 -2.78
N LEU A 143 -4.63 -5.53 -3.03
CA LEU A 143 -3.60 -4.58 -3.44
C LEU A 143 -3.78 -4.21 -4.92
N LYS A 144 -4.19 -5.16 -5.77
CA LYS A 144 -4.55 -4.89 -7.16
C LYS A 144 -5.71 -3.91 -7.29
N GLU A 145 -6.75 -4.05 -6.47
CA GLU A 145 -7.86 -3.09 -6.43
C GLU A 145 -7.36 -1.65 -6.16
N GLN A 146 -6.53 -1.49 -5.11
CA GLN A 146 -5.91 -0.20 -4.75
C GLN A 146 -5.10 0.39 -5.91
N ILE A 147 -4.28 -0.44 -6.56
CA ILE A 147 -3.41 -0.03 -7.66
C ILE A 147 -4.23 0.34 -8.90
N ALA A 148 -5.25 -0.44 -9.26
CA ALA A 148 -6.12 -0.18 -10.39
C ALA A 148 -6.88 1.14 -10.22
N PHE A 149 -7.40 1.40 -9.02
CA PHE A 149 -8.03 2.68 -8.70
C PHE A 149 -7.04 3.86 -8.80
N GLY A 150 -5.82 3.69 -8.27
CA GLY A 150 -4.77 4.71 -8.36
C GLY A 150 -4.30 4.99 -9.81
N LEU A 151 -4.21 3.96 -10.65
CA LEU A 151 -3.93 4.10 -12.08
C LEU A 151 -5.04 4.88 -12.77
N ALA A 152 -6.31 4.58 -12.50
CA ALA A 152 -7.44 5.29 -13.07
C ALA A 152 -7.38 6.78 -12.73
N ALA A 153 -7.21 7.12 -11.44
CA ALA A 153 -7.10 8.51 -10.99
C ALA A 153 -5.89 9.26 -11.57
N THR A 154 -4.78 8.55 -11.77
CA THR A 154 -3.58 9.12 -12.41
C THR A 154 -3.83 9.45 -13.87
N HIS A 155 -4.46 8.54 -14.61
CA HIS A 155 -4.81 8.77 -16.01
C HIS A 155 -5.88 9.87 -16.16
N GLU A 156 -6.86 9.90 -15.28
CA GLU A 156 -7.85 10.99 -15.24
C GLU A 156 -7.18 12.35 -15.02
N SER A 157 -6.22 12.43 -14.09
CA SER A 157 -5.43 13.64 -13.86
C SER A 157 -4.54 14.02 -15.05
N LEU A 158 -3.95 13.04 -15.75
CA LEU A 158 -3.18 13.28 -16.97
C LEU A 158 -4.05 13.82 -18.11
N ALA A 159 -5.27 13.30 -18.25
CA ALA A 159 -6.24 13.79 -19.22
C ALA A 159 -6.62 15.25 -18.96
N ALA A 160 -6.51 15.72 -17.72
CA ALA A 160 -6.72 17.12 -17.40
C ALA A 160 -5.57 18.01 -17.87
N VAL A 161 -4.34 17.52 -18.14
CA VAL A 161 -3.16 18.34 -18.49
C VAL A 161 -2.68 18.26 -19.93
N ARG A 162 -3.10 17.27 -20.70
CA ARG A 162 -2.65 17.12 -22.09
C ARG A 162 -3.74 16.60 -23.01
N THR A 163 -3.62 16.96 -24.29
CA THR A 163 -4.59 16.63 -25.34
C THR A 163 -4.10 15.56 -26.32
N ASP A 164 -2.83 15.16 -26.25
CA ASP A 164 -2.17 14.29 -27.22
C ASP A 164 -2.32 12.79 -26.91
N LYS A 165 -2.91 12.42 -25.77
CA LYS A 165 -3.05 11.02 -25.35
C LYS A 165 -4.45 10.70 -24.85
N ASP A 166 -4.89 9.48 -25.15
CA ASP A 166 -6.18 8.92 -24.77
C ASP A 166 -6.23 8.54 -23.27
N ASP A 167 -5.68 9.38 -22.38
CA ASP A 167 -5.62 9.08 -20.95
C ASP A 167 -7.02 8.98 -20.33
N LEU A 168 -8.00 9.72 -20.83
CA LEU A 168 -9.38 9.64 -20.33
C LEU A 168 -10.02 8.28 -20.63
N ASP A 169 -9.75 7.71 -21.80
CA ASP A 169 -10.24 6.37 -22.18
C ASP A 169 -9.57 5.28 -21.34
N VAL A 170 -8.28 5.46 -21.02
CA VAL A 170 -7.57 4.55 -20.10
C VAL A 170 -8.13 4.66 -18.67
N ALA A 171 -8.43 5.88 -18.21
CA ALA A 171 -9.07 6.09 -16.91
C ALA A 171 -10.45 5.43 -16.85
N GLU A 172 -11.28 5.60 -17.88
CA GLU A 172 -12.58 4.92 -18.04
C GLU A 172 -12.40 3.40 -17.89
N LYS A 173 -11.50 2.81 -18.67
CA LYS A 173 -11.25 1.37 -18.62
C LYS A 173 -10.79 0.92 -17.23
N LYS A 174 -9.90 1.66 -16.57
CA LYS A 174 -9.34 1.29 -15.27
C LYS A 174 -10.36 1.46 -14.13
N TYR A 175 -11.19 2.49 -14.14
CA TYR A 175 -12.28 2.59 -13.16
C TYR A 175 -13.30 1.47 -13.34
N LYS A 176 -13.62 1.13 -14.60
CA LYS A 176 -14.47 -0.01 -14.92
C LYS A 176 -13.91 -1.33 -14.38
N GLU A 177 -12.62 -1.57 -14.60
CA GLU A 177 -11.89 -2.72 -14.06
C GLU A 177 -12.09 -2.84 -12.54
N VAL A 178 -12.04 -1.72 -11.80
CA VAL A 178 -12.17 -1.73 -10.33
C VAL A 178 -13.51 -2.28 -9.88
N PHE A 179 -14.64 -1.76 -10.39
CA PHE A 179 -15.95 -2.19 -9.91
C PHE A 179 -16.46 -3.48 -10.57
N GLU A 180 -15.87 -3.93 -11.69
CA GLU A 180 -16.20 -5.22 -12.30
C GLU A 180 -15.48 -6.38 -11.64
N PHE A 181 -14.18 -6.25 -11.34
CA PHE A 181 -13.41 -7.32 -10.70
C PHE A 181 -13.50 -7.31 -9.17
N TRP A 182 -13.76 -6.15 -8.56
CA TRP A 182 -13.91 -6.00 -7.12
C TRP A 182 -15.21 -5.27 -6.78
N PRO A 183 -16.39 -5.86 -7.06
CA PRO A 183 -17.69 -5.17 -6.88
C PRO A 183 -18.00 -4.84 -5.42
N GLU A 184 -17.46 -5.61 -4.47
CA GLU A 184 -17.58 -5.37 -3.02
C GLU A 184 -16.29 -4.75 -2.43
N GLY A 185 -15.37 -4.32 -3.29
CA GLY A 185 -14.13 -3.68 -2.92
C GLY A 185 -14.33 -2.32 -2.28
N MET A 186 -13.35 -1.86 -1.51
CA MET A 186 -13.44 -0.56 -0.81
C MET A 186 -13.49 0.64 -1.77
N PHE A 187 -13.08 0.47 -3.02
CA PHE A 187 -13.13 1.51 -4.05
C PHE A 187 -14.21 1.31 -5.10
N ALA A 188 -14.97 0.22 -5.06
CA ALA A 188 -15.92 -0.13 -6.11
C ALA A 188 -16.90 1.00 -6.41
N GLU A 189 -17.55 1.52 -5.37
CA GLU A 189 -18.55 2.57 -5.51
C GLU A 189 -17.93 3.89 -5.99
N ARG A 190 -16.78 4.27 -5.44
CA ARG A 190 -16.08 5.49 -5.85
C ARG A 190 -15.60 5.40 -7.30
N ALA A 191 -15.12 4.24 -7.72
CA ALA A 191 -14.71 3.98 -9.09
C ALA A 191 -15.90 4.06 -10.06
N ARG A 192 -17.07 3.53 -9.66
CA ARG A 192 -18.31 3.64 -10.45
C ARG A 192 -18.73 5.09 -10.66
N GLN A 193 -18.75 5.88 -9.59
CA GLN A 193 -19.10 7.30 -9.66
C GLN A 193 -18.11 8.10 -10.54
N ALA A 194 -16.81 7.83 -10.39
CA ALA A 194 -15.78 8.44 -11.23
C ALA A 194 -15.96 8.05 -12.71
N HIS A 195 -16.17 6.77 -12.99
CA HIS A 195 -16.47 6.26 -14.33
C HIS A 195 -17.69 6.96 -14.95
N GLU A 196 -18.81 7.02 -14.24
CA GLU A 196 -20.02 7.71 -14.72
C GLU A 196 -19.74 9.19 -15.02
N THR A 197 -18.98 9.86 -14.15
CA THR A 197 -18.61 11.27 -14.33
C THR A 197 -17.79 11.49 -15.59
N ILE A 198 -16.74 10.70 -15.81
CA ILE A 198 -15.83 10.88 -16.95
C ILE A 198 -16.39 10.38 -18.27
N THR A 199 -17.35 9.45 -18.23
CA THR A 199 -18.03 8.94 -19.43
C THR A 199 -19.18 9.83 -19.88
N HIS A 200 -19.76 10.61 -18.98
CA HIS A 200 -20.79 11.59 -19.32
C HIS A 200 -20.26 12.65 -20.29
N SER A 201 -21.12 13.12 -21.21
CA SER A 201 -20.70 14.10 -22.23
C SER A 201 -20.18 15.40 -21.64
N GLU A 202 -20.69 15.81 -20.49
CA GLU A 202 -20.22 17.01 -19.77
C GLU A 202 -18.85 16.79 -19.14
N GLY A 203 -18.58 15.61 -18.58
CA GLY A 203 -17.26 15.26 -18.06
C GLY A 203 -16.20 15.26 -19.17
N LYS A 204 -16.50 14.64 -20.31
CA LYS A 204 -15.59 14.67 -21.48
C LYS A 204 -15.29 16.08 -21.95
N LYS A 205 -16.31 16.96 -21.99
CA LYS A 205 -16.13 18.38 -22.31
C LYS A 205 -15.28 19.11 -21.28
N LEU A 206 -15.49 18.85 -19.99
CA LEU A 206 -14.70 19.43 -18.90
C LEU A 206 -13.22 19.08 -19.06
N TYR A 207 -12.87 17.80 -19.24
CA TYR A 207 -11.48 17.37 -19.42
C TYR A 207 -10.86 17.96 -20.68
N SER A 208 -11.58 17.97 -21.79
CA SER A 208 -11.12 18.63 -23.03
C SER A 208 -10.87 20.12 -22.82
N MET A 209 -11.74 20.81 -22.08
CA MET A 209 -11.58 22.22 -21.74
C MET A 209 -10.34 22.42 -20.86
N LEU A 210 -10.21 21.65 -19.77
CA LEU A 210 -9.07 21.71 -18.86
C LEU A 210 -7.74 21.51 -19.59
N ALA A 211 -7.65 20.49 -20.43
CA ALA A 211 -6.45 20.19 -21.22
C ALA A 211 -6.09 21.32 -22.21
N SER A 212 -7.07 22.09 -22.67
CA SER A 212 -6.85 23.22 -23.58
C SER A 212 -6.44 24.54 -22.90
N MET A 213 -6.65 24.66 -21.58
CA MET A 213 -6.29 25.88 -20.85
C MET A 213 -4.76 26.05 -20.81
N LYS A 214 -4.28 27.27 -21.05
CA LYS A 214 -2.87 27.61 -20.75
C LYS A 214 -2.80 28.15 -19.34
N ILE A 215 -2.14 27.40 -18.45
CA ILE A 215 -1.88 27.84 -17.08
C ILE A 215 -0.36 27.97 -16.98
N GLU A 216 0.09 29.21 -16.84
CA GLU A 216 1.50 29.51 -16.64
C GLU A 216 1.79 29.59 -15.14
N LYS A 217 3.02 29.20 -14.77
CA LYS A 217 3.48 29.28 -13.40
C LYS A 217 3.37 30.72 -12.90
N PRO A 218 2.71 30.99 -11.77
CA PRO A 218 2.64 32.34 -11.25
C PRO A 218 4.05 32.86 -10.98
N GLU A 219 4.35 34.08 -11.41
CA GLU A 219 5.60 34.75 -11.03
C GLU A 219 5.63 34.89 -9.50
N PRO A 220 6.81 34.66 -8.87
CA PRO A 220 6.94 34.89 -7.45
C PRO A 220 6.60 36.34 -7.15
N LEU A 221 5.66 36.57 -6.23
CA LEU A 221 5.37 37.90 -5.71
C LEU A 221 6.66 38.51 -5.20
N ASN A 222 7.19 39.49 -5.94
CA ASN A 222 8.34 40.28 -5.50
C ASN A 222 7.82 41.29 -4.47
N ILE A 223 7.58 40.80 -3.25
CA ILE A 223 7.28 41.65 -2.11
C ILE A 223 8.62 42.21 -1.65
N ASN A 224 9.04 43.28 -2.30
CA ASN A 224 10.14 44.09 -1.83
C ASN A 224 9.63 44.81 -0.57
N LEU A 225 9.73 44.14 0.59
CA LEU A 225 9.54 44.78 1.88
C LEU A 225 10.71 45.76 2.06
N GLU A 226 10.60 46.94 1.44
CA GLU A 226 11.40 48.07 1.87
C GLU A 226 11.22 48.19 3.38
N LYS A 227 12.33 48.16 4.11
CA LYS A 227 12.39 48.40 5.55
C LYS A 227 11.71 49.74 5.84
N GLY A 228 10.44 49.74 6.19
CA GLY A 228 9.74 50.98 6.53
C GLY A 228 8.23 50.90 6.59
N ASP A 229 7.58 50.05 5.79
CA ASP A 229 6.12 50.05 5.76
C ASP A 229 5.55 49.12 6.82
N THR A 230 5.26 49.72 7.99
CA THR A 230 4.26 49.19 8.89
C THR A 230 2.97 49.00 8.12
N ILE A 231 2.57 47.75 7.92
CA ILE A 231 1.19 47.45 7.59
C ILE A 231 0.39 47.92 8.80
N GLU A 232 -0.22 49.10 8.72
CA GLU A 232 -1.33 49.48 9.60
C GLU A 232 -2.47 48.52 9.26
N GLY A 233 -2.42 47.31 9.83
CA GLY A 233 -3.60 46.48 9.95
C GLY A 233 -4.64 47.27 10.75
N PRO A 234 -5.94 47.12 10.46
CA PRO A 234 -6.97 47.74 11.28
C PRO A 234 -6.74 47.30 12.72
N THR A 235 -6.28 48.24 13.55
CA THR A 235 -6.19 48.07 14.98
C THR A 235 -7.61 47.86 15.49
N GLU A 236 -7.75 46.77 16.25
CA GLU A 236 -8.89 46.51 17.14
C GLU A 236 -10.19 46.05 16.47
N PHE A 237 -10.27 44.75 16.17
CA PHE A 237 -11.54 44.05 16.18
C PHE A 237 -11.91 43.77 17.65
N ASP A 238 -12.72 44.64 18.26
CA ASP A 238 -13.34 44.41 19.56
C ASP A 238 -14.66 43.63 19.36
N PRO A 239 -14.69 42.31 19.64
CA PRO A 239 -15.88 41.49 19.43
C PRO A 239 -17.02 41.78 20.41
N LEU A 240 -16.83 42.64 21.42
CA LEU A 240 -17.84 42.89 22.46
C LEU A 240 -18.72 44.13 22.20
N LYS A 241 -18.41 44.95 21.19
CA LYS A 241 -19.16 46.19 20.93
C LYS A 241 -20.49 46.00 20.17
N LYS A 242 -20.85 44.76 19.82
CA LYS A 242 -22.06 44.43 19.01
C LYS A 242 -23.23 43.81 19.79
N LEU A 243 -23.23 43.88 21.12
CA LEU A 243 -24.26 43.26 21.96
C LEU A 243 -25.17 44.24 22.71
N GLU A 244 -25.19 45.54 22.37
CA GLU A 244 -26.02 46.55 23.06
C GLU A 244 -26.97 47.36 22.16
N GLU A 245 -27.30 46.89 20.96
CA GLU A 245 -28.43 47.43 20.15
C GLU A 245 -29.39 46.31 19.74
#